data_AF-A0AAV9F4K6-F1
#
_entry.id   AF-A0AAV9F4K6-F1
#
_cell.length_a   1.000
_cell.length_b   1.000
_cell.length_c   1.000
_cell.angle_alpha   90.00
_cell.angle_beta   90.00
_cell.angle_gamma   90.00
#
_symmetry.space_group_name_H-M   'P 1'
#
loop_
_entity.id
_entity.type
_entity.pdbx_description
1 polymer ?
#
loop_
_entity_poly.entity_id
_entity_poly.type
_entity_poly.pdbx_seq_one_letter_code
_entity_poly.pdbx_strand_id
1 'polypeptide(L)'
;MGPPPAKWKGSCQSSNFTCNNKIIGARFYHIGDNSSGDSPRDTEWHGTHTVSTAAGRQVSSANFFGLHEGTARGGVPSARIAVYKVCWFDGCQDVDILAAFDDAIADGVDIVSVSLGSPFPWDYFEDSIAIGAFHAMKSGILTSNSAGNSGPQPSSVSNYSPWSLTIAAGTIDPNIGTKLELGNGLVLVGSSMHISDSNDTLYPLVYGGDAPNKGGGYSSEQSRMKASSSIRITMSL
;
A
#
# COMPACT_ATOMS: atom_id res chain seq x y z
N MET A 1 -15.90 -2.44 -22.06
CA MET A 1 -14.56 -2.09 -22.59
C MET A 1 -14.29 -2.99 -23.77
N GLY A 2 -13.78 -2.45 -24.88
CA GLY A 2 -13.41 -3.24 -26.06
C GLY A 2 -12.22 -4.17 -25.81
N PRO A 3 -11.74 -4.92 -26.81
CA PRO A 3 -10.55 -5.78 -26.68
C PRO A 3 -9.29 -4.98 -26.29
N PRO A 4 -8.21 -5.65 -25.84
CA PRO A 4 -6.91 -5.02 -25.63
C PRO A 4 -6.41 -4.28 -26.88
N PRO A 5 -5.71 -3.15 -26.75
CA PRO A 5 -5.16 -2.42 -27.89
C PRO A 5 -4.21 -3.28 -28.72
N ALA A 6 -4.19 -3.12 -30.05
CA ALA A 6 -3.33 -3.91 -30.94
C ALA A 6 -1.82 -3.74 -30.67
N LYS A 7 -1.40 -2.63 -30.04
CA LYS A 7 -0.01 -2.39 -29.64
C LYS A 7 0.44 -3.23 -28.43
N TRP A 8 -0.51 -3.76 -27.65
CA TRP A 8 -0.24 -4.49 -26.43
C TRP A 8 0.39 -5.85 -26.75
N LYS A 9 1.55 -6.14 -26.15
CA LYS A 9 2.30 -7.38 -26.38
C LYS A 9 2.39 -8.28 -25.14
N GLY A 10 1.92 -7.78 -23.99
CA GLY A 10 1.98 -8.53 -22.75
C GLY A 10 1.05 -9.72 -22.70
N SER A 11 1.36 -10.61 -21.76
CA SER A 11 0.67 -11.88 -21.57
C SER A 11 -0.08 -11.91 -20.23
N CYS A 12 -0.92 -12.93 -20.07
CA CYS A 12 -1.56 -13.24 -18.81
C CYS A 12 -1.09 -14.60 -18.33
N GLN A 13 -0.25 -14.61 -17.29
CA GLN A 13 0.17 -15.85 -16.65
C GLN A 13 -1.02 -16.42 -15.86
N SER A 14 -1.55 -17.55 -16.35
CA SER A 14 -2.83 -18.12 -15.93
C SER A 14 -2.75 -19.09 -14.74
N SER A 15 -1.76 -18.94 -13.86
CA SER A 15 -1.75 -19.65 -12.58
C SER A 15 -2.76 -18.99 -11.63
N ASN A 16 -4.00 -19.51 -11.55
CA ASN A 16 -5.04 -19.01 -10.63
C ASN A 16 -5.44 -17.52 -10.81
N PHE A 17 -5.20 -16.96 -12.00
CA PHE A 17 -5.55 -15.59 -12.34
C PHE A 17 -6.02 -15.52 -13.80
N THR A 18 -7.04 -14.70 -14.06
CA THR A 18 -7.61 -14.54 -15.40
C THR A 18 -7.70 -13.07 -15.75
N CYS A 19 -7.02 -12.68 -16.83
CA CYS A 19 -7.09 -11.35 -17.41
C CYS A 19 -8.43 -11.14 -18.12
N ASN A 20 -8.80 -9.87 -18.29
CA ASN A 20 -9.99 -9.45 -18.99
C ASN A 20 -9.72 -8.13 -19.76
N ASN A 21 -10.77 -7.48 -20.25
CA ASN A 21 -10.60 -6.21 -20.96
C ASN A 21 -10.20 -5.05 -20.03
N LYS A 22 -10.18 -5.19 -18.71
CA LYS A 22 -9.67 -4.15 -17.80
C LYS A 22 -8.20 -4.43 -17.43
N ILE A 23 -7.93 -5.62 -16.89
CA ILE A 23 -6.60 -6.13 -16.58
C ILE A 23 -6.17 -6.97 -17.78
N ILE A 24 -5.38 -6.38 -18.67
CA ILE A 24 -5.03 -6.96 -19.99
C ILE A 24 -3.73 -7.78 -19.95
N GLY A 25 -2.96 -7.66 -18.88
CA GLY A 25 -1.79 -8.48 -18.62
C GLY A 25 -1.53 -8.65 -17.13
N ALA A 26 -0.94 -9.78 -16.78
CA ALA A 26 -0.62 -10.12 -15.40
C ALA A 26 0.56 -11.08 -15.40
N ARG A 27 1.66 -10.66 -14.77
CA ARG A 27 2.89 -11.43 -14.58
C ARG A 27 3.32 -11.37 -13.13
N PHE A 28 4.11 -12.35 -12.71
CA PHE A 28 4.80 -12.34 -11.42
C PHE A 28 6.27 -12.72 -11.62
N TYR A 29 7.10 -12.28 -10.68
CA TYR A 29 8.53 -12.52 -10.64
C TYR A 29 8.88 -12.87 -9.20
N HIS A 30 9.48 -14.04 -9.01
CA HIS A 30 9.95 -14.55 -7.73
C HIS A 30 11.26 -15.33 -7.96
N ILE A 31 12.23 -14.66 -8.58
CA ILE A 31 13.43 -15.29 -9.11
C ILE A 31 14.32 -15.73 -7.94
N GLY A 32 14.61 -17.02 -7.87
CA GLY A 32 15.43 -17.62 -6.81
C GLY A 32 14.61 -18.34 -5.74
N ASP A 33 13.29 -18.14 -5.69
CA ASP A 33 12.36 -18.96 -4.94
C ASP A 33 11.59 -19.88 -5.91
N ASN A 34 11.38 -21.13 -5.51
CA ASN A 34 10.64 -22.13 -6.26
C ASN A 34 9.36 -22.55 -5.52
N SER A 35 8.78 -21.63 -4.75
CA SER A 35 7.51 -21.84 -4.06
C SER A 35 6.43 -22.28 -5.05
N SER A 36 5.72 -23.35 -4.68
CA SER A 36 4.58 -23.79 -5.48
C SER A 36 3.37 -22.89 -5.21
N GLY A 37 2.65 -22.51 -6.26
CA GLY A 37 1.44 -21.68 -6.15
C GLY A 37 1.63 -20.19 -6.46
N ASP A 38 2.83 -19.78 -6.89
CA ASP A 38 3.07 -18.40 -7.30
C ASP A 38 2.19 -17.99 -8.47
N SER A 39 1.64 -16.79 -8.33
CA SER A 39 0.72 -16.22 -9.31
C SER A 39 0.76 -14.70 -9.26
N PRO A 40 0.23 -14.02 -10.30
CA PRO A 40 0.04 -12.58 -10.29
C PRO A 40 -1.02 -12.11 -9.29
N ARG A 41 -1.70 -13.03 -8.59
CA ARG A 41 -2.74 -12.69 -7.62
C ARG A 41 -2.12 -11.99 -6.41
N ASP A 42 -2.72 -10.87 -6.05
CA ASP A 42 -2.40 -10.13 -4.84
C ASP A 42 -2.95 -10.86 -3.61
N THR A 43 -2.10 -10.99 -2.60
CA THR A 43 -2.39 -11.63 -1.30
C THR A 43 -2.08 -10.72 -0.11
N GLU A 44 -1.60 -9.50 -0.36
CA GLU A 44 -1.20 -8.52 0.67
C GLU A 44 -2.02 -7.22 0.56
N TRP A 45 -2.76 -7.02 -0.52
CA TRP A 45 -3.72 -5.92 -0.75
C TRP A 45 -3.10 -4.62 -1.27
N HIS A 46 -1.80 -4.35 -1.03
CA HIS A 46 -1.17 -3.10 -1.46
C HIS A 46 -1.23 -2.88 -2.99
N GLY A 47 -1.01 -3.93 -3.78
CA GLY A 47 -1.12 -3.88 -5.24
C GLY A 47 -2.53 -3.56 -5.71
N THR A 48 -3.54 -4.20 -5.12
CA THR A 48 -4.96 -3.96 -5.42
C THR A 48 -5.38 -2.55 -5.05
N HIS A 49 -4.95 -2.05 -3.88
CA HIS A 49 -5.22 -0.68 -3.44
C HIS A 49 -4.64 0.34 -4.42
N THR A 50 -3.33 0.28 -4.67
CA THR A 50 -2.61 1.24 -5.54
C THR A 50 -3.15 1.24 -6.97
N VAL A 51 -3.37 0.06 -7.58
CA VAL A 51 -3.87 -0.01 -8.95
C VAL A 51 -5.31 0.50 -9.08
N SER A 52 -6.14 0.32 -8.04
CA SER A 52 -7.50 0.86 -8.00
C SER A 52 -7.51 2.38 -7.85
N THR A 53 -6.56 2.97 -7.13
CA THR A 53 -6.38 4.44 -7.04
C THR A 53 -5.96 5.05 -8.38
N ALA A 54 -5.08 4.37 -9.13
CA ALA A 54 -4.63 4.87 -10.43
C ALA A 54 -5.71 4.71 -11.51
N ALA A 55 -6.29 3.51 -11.62
CA ALA A 55 -7.12 3.13 -12.75
C ALA A 55 -8.37 2.31 -12.37
N GLY A 56 -8.82 2.31 -11.12
CA GLY A 56 -10.05 1.63 -10.72
C GLY A 56 -11.26 2.10 -11.53
N ARG A 57 -12.11 1.14 -11.94
CA ARG A 57 -13.42 1.49 -12.51
C ARG A 57 -14.30 2.11 -11.43
N GLN A 58 -15.33 2.83 -11.86
CA GLN A 58 -16.30 3.40 -10.96
C GLN A 58 -17.05 2.29 -10.20
N VAL A 59 -17.04 2.36 -8.87
CA VAL A 59 -17.78 1.48 -7.97
C VAL A 59 -18.64 2.37 -7.07
N SER A 60 -19.96 2.30 -7.24
CA SER A 60 -20.94 3.00 -6.41
C SER A 60 -21.08 2.32 -5.04
N SER A 61 -21.43 3.10 -4.02
CA SER A 61 -21.59 2.63 -2.62
C SER A 61 -20.35 1.90 -2.08
N ALA A 62 -19.16 2.28 -2.57
CA ALA A 62 -17.91 1.83 -2.00
C ALA A 62 -17.76 2.46 -0.61
N ASN A 63 -17.45 1.63 0.38
CA ASN A 63 -17.28 2.03 1.76
C ASN A 63 -16.30 1.07 2.45
N PHE A 64 -15.74 1.50 3.57
CA PHE A 64 -14.95 0.65 4.45
C PHE A 64 -15.75 0.40 5.73
N PHE A 65 -16.55 -0.67 5.74
CA PHE A 65 -17.49 -0.98 6.84
C PHE A 65 -18.41 0.19 7.19
N GLY A 66 -19.04 0.79 6.17
CA GLY A 66 -19.91 1.97 6.31
C GLY A 66 -19.17 3.31 6.37
N LEU A 67 -17.86 3.32 6.57
CA LEU A 67 -17.07 4.55 6.54
C LEU A 67 -16.85 5.04 5.10
N HIS A 68 -16.95 6.36 4.92
CA HIS A 68 -16.72 7.05 3.65
C HIS A 68 -17.51 6.45 2.47
N GLU A 69 -18.80 6.17 2.69
CA GLU A 69 -19.65 5.70 1.60
C GLU A 69 -19.69 6.72 0.47
N GLY A 70 -19.38 6.25 -0.74
CA GLY A 70 -19.42 7.07 -1.92
C GLY A 70 -19.11 6.28 -3.17
N THR A 71 -18.67 7.00 -4.20
CA THR A 71 -18.25 6.38 -5.45
C THR A 71 -16.73 6.36 -5.54
N ALA A 72 -16.14 5.18 -5.40
CA ALA A 72 -14.71 4.98 -5.62
C ALA A 72 -14.40 4.91 -7.12
N ARG A 73 -13.31 5.56 -7.54
CA ARG A 73 -12.76 5.44 -8.90
C ARG A 73 -11.27 5.79 -8.89
N GLY A 74 -10.55 5.29 -9.88
CA GLY A 74 -9.19 5.75 -10.13
C GLY A 74 -9.14 7.11 -10.82
N GLY A 75 -7.93 7.65 -10.94
CA GLY A 75 -7.63 8.84 -11.74
C GLY A 75 -8.12 8.69 -13.18
N VAL A 76 -7.80 7.56 -13.83
CA VAL A 76 -8.20 7.23 -15.21
C VAL A 76 -8.99 5.91 -15.26
N PRO A 77 -10.31 5.90 -14.99
CA PRO A 77 -11.11 4.67 -14.91
C PRO A 77 -11.16 3.85 -16.20
N SER A 78 -10.93 4.48 -17.35
CA SER A 78 -10.91 3.85 -18.69
C SER A 78 -9.57 3.24 -19.07
N ALA A 79 -8.48 3.53 -18.36
CA ALA A 79 -7.15 2.99 -18.65
C ALA A 79 -7.12 1.46 -18.57
N ARG A 80 -6.21 0.81 -19.30
CA ARG A 80 -5.98 -0.63 -19.14
C ARG A 80 -4.93 -0.85 -18.04
N ILE A 81 -5.00 -2.00 -17.38
CA ILE A 81 -4.08 -2.37 -16.31
C ILE A 81 -3.22 -3.55 -16.79
N ALA A 82 -1.92 -3.45 -16.56
CA ALA A 82 -0.99 -4.56 -16.63
C ALA A 82 -0.31 -4.70 -15.25
N VAL A 83 -0.37 -5.90 -14.68
CA VAL A 83 0.16 -6.18 -13.34
C VAL A 83 1.49 -6.90 -13.46
N TYR A 84 2.49 -6.40 -12.74
CA TYR A 84 3.80 -7.02 -12.61
C TYR A 84 4.08 -7.18 -11.10
N LYS A 85 3.80 -8.37 -10.57
CA LYS A 85 3.98 -8.67 -9.15
C LYS A 85 5.45 -9.00 -8.89
N VAL A 86 6.13 -8.16 -8.12
CA VAL A 86 7.57 -8.28 -7.76
C VAL A 86 7.80 -8.34 -6.26
N CYS A 87 6.72 -8.33 -5.47
CA CYS A 87 6.78 -8.30 -4.02
C CYS A 87 6.05 -9.50 -3.44
N TRP A 88 6.67 -10.07 -2.41
CA TRP A 88 6.24 -11.24 -1.68
C TRP A 88 6.32 -10.96 -0.18
N PHE A 89 6.09 -11.98 0.65
CA PHE A 89 6.04 -11.83 2.11
C PHE A 89 7.39 -11.41 2.71
N ASP A 90 8.49 -11.69 2.01
CA ASP A 90 9.88 -11.41 2.39
C ASP A 90 10.43 -10.11 1.77
N GLY A 91 9.65 -9.44 0.92
CA GLY A 91 10.00 -8.15 0.33
C GLY A 91 9.90 -8.15 -1.20
N CYS A 92 10.58 -7.19 -1.82
CA CYS A 92 10.64 -7.03 -3.27
C CYS A 92 12.11 -7.12 -3.69
N GLN A 93 12.50 -8.18 -4.39
CA GLN A 93 13.90 -8.39 -4.77
C GLN A 93 14.27 -7.54 -5.98
N ASP A 94 15.50 -7.03 -6.00
CA ASP A 94 16.00 -6.17 -7.10
C ASP A 94 15.93 -6.85 -8.47
N VAL A 95 16.20 -8.16 -8.51
CA VAL A 95 16.13 -8.96 -9.74
C VAL A 95 14.71 -9.05 -10.29
N ASP A 96 13.71 -9.14 -9.42
CA ASP A 96 12.30 -9.20 -9.79
C ASP A 96 11.81 -7.85 -10.30
N ILE A 97 12.22 -6.76 -9.64
CA ILE A 97 11.95 -5.38 -10.06
C ILE A 97 12.50 -5.12 -11.46
N LEU A 98 13.78 -5.47 -11.70
CA LEU A 98 14.42 -5.28 -13.01
C LEU A 98 13.75 -6.12 -14.10
N ALA A 99 13.43 -7.40 -13.82
CA ALA A 99 12.73 -8.26 -14.77
C ALA A 99 11.34 -7.72 -15.13
N ALA A 100 10.60 -7.19 -14.15
CA ALA A 100 9.32 -6.54 -14.39
C ALA A 100 9.41 -5.27 -15.24
N PHE A 101 10.43 -4.43 -15.01
CA PHE A 101 10.65 -3.26 -15.84
C PHE A 101 10.94 -3.63 -17.29
N ASP A 102 11.82 -4.61 -17.52
CA ASP A 102 12.18 -5.07 -18.86
C ASP A 102 10.94 -5.58 -19.64
N ASP A 103 10.16 -6.46 -19.01
CA ASP A 103 8.91 -6.96 -19.59
C ASP A 103 7.87 -5.84 -19.76
N ALA A 104 7.72 -4.91 -18.81
CA ALA A 104 6.77 -3.82 -18.93
C ALA A 104 7.08 -2.90 -20.13
N ILE A 105 8.35 -2.58 -20.32
CA ILE A 105 8.83 -1.80 -21.46
C ILE A 105 8.55 -2.56 -22.77
N ALA A 106 8.92 -3.85 -22.83
CA ALA A 106 8.73 -4.68 -24.02
C ALA A 106 7.25 -4.92 -24.36
N ASP A 107 6.41 -5.07 -23.34
CA ASP A 107 4.96 -5.28 -23.46
C ASP A 107 4.23 -4.04 -23.99
N GLY A 108 4.87 -2.86 -23.91
CA GLY A 108 4.39 -1.60 -24.47
C GLY A 108 3.45 -0.83 -23.54
N VAL A 109 3.76 -0.80 -22.23
CA VAL A 109 3.06 0.07 -21.28
C VAL A 109 3.28 1.55 -21.60
N ASP A 110 2.31 2.40 -21.25
CA ASP A 110 2.39 3.85 -21.51
C ASP A 110 2.94 4.64 -20.31
N ILE A 111 2.80 4.10 -19.10
CA ILE A 111 3.27 4.69 -17.84
C ILE A 111 3.48 3.56 -16.84
N VAL A 112 4.47 3.69 -15.96
CA VAL A 112 4.72 2.77 -14.85
C VAL A 112 4.43 3.48 -13.53
N SER A 113 3.69 2.81 -12.64
CA SER A 113 3.42 3.29 -11.28
C SER A 113 4.09 2.34 -10.29
N VAL A 114 5.06 2.84 -9.52
CA VAL A 114 5.85 2.05 -8.56
C VAL A 114 5.69 2.63 -7.17
N SER A 115 4.89 1.98 -6.34
CA SER A 115 4.74 2.32 -4.92
C SER A 115 5.69 1.48 -4.06
N LEU A 116 6.95 1.36 -4.49
CA LEU A 116 8.01 0.58 -3.86
C LEU A 116 9.23 1.48 -3.62
N GLY A 117 10.13 1.07 -2.73
CA GLY A 117 11.39 1.77 -2.51
C GLY A 117 12.19 1.14 -1.39
N SER A 118 13.50 1.38 -1.40
CA SER A 118 14.40 0.94 -0.33
C SER A 118 14.17 1.76 0.95
N PRO A 119 14.45 1.22 2.15
CA PRO A 119 14.43 1.99 3.40
C PRO A 119 15.45 3.13 3.43
N PHE A 120 16.50 3.04 2.61
CA PHE A 120 17.61 3.99 2.52
C PHE A 120 17.84 4.43 1.06
N PRO A 121 18.36 5.64 0.82
CA PRO A 121 18.75 6.04 -0.53
C PRO A 121 20.02 5.29 -0.98
N TRP A 122 20.00 4.75 -2.20
CA TRP A 122 21.13 4.10 -2.86
C TRP A 122 21.59 4.91 -4.07
N ASP A 123 22.85 4.74 -4.50
CA ASP A 123 23.32 5.34 -5.75
C ASP A 123 22.48 4.85 -6.95
N TYR A 124 22.30 5.68 -7.97
CA TYR A 124 21.45 5.35 -9.11
C TYR A 124 21.82 4.05 -9.83
N PHE A 125 23.11 3.67 -9.82
CA PHE A 125 23.57 2.43 -10.45
C PHE A 125 23.48 1.19 -9.55
N GLU A 126 23.06 1.39 -8.30
CA GLU A 126 22.84 0.32 -7.31
C GLU A 126 21.35 0.19 -6.93
N ASP A 127 20.49 1.10 -7.42
CA ASP A 127 19.05 1.09 -7.18
C ASP A 127 18.29 0.51 -8.38
N SER A 128 17.65 -0.64 -8.18
CA SER A 128 16.91 -1.37 -9.23
C SER A 128 15.75 -0.56 -9.83
N ILE A 129 15.09 0.28 -9.04
CA ILE A 129 14.00 1.15 -9.50
C ILE A 129 14.57 2.28 -10.35
N ALA A 130 15.69 2.89 -9.94
CA ALA A 130 16.35 3.94 -10.71
C ALA A 130 16.83 3.42 -12.07
N ILE A 131 17.47 2.24 -12.10
CA ILE A 131 17.92 1.58 -13.33
C ILE A 131 16.71 1.26 -14.23
N GLY A 132 15.69 0.59 -13.71
CA GLY A 132 14.49 0.25 -14.47
C GLY A 132 13.78 1.48 -15.05
N ALA A 133 13.61 2.52 -14.23
CA ALA A 133 13.00 3.79 -14.64
C ALA A 133 13.84 4.53 -15.70
N PHE A 134 15.18 4.42 -15.67
CA PHE A 134 16.04 5.03 -16.68
C PHE A 134 15.78 4.40 -18.07
N HIS A 135 15.70 3.08 -18.12
CA HIS A 135 15.40 2.34 -19.35
C HIS A 135 13.96 2.58 -19.84
N ALA A 136 13.01 2.73 -18.92
CA ALA A 136 11.63 3.13 -19.24
C ALA A 136 11.60 4.54 -19.86
N MET A 137 12.27 5.51 -19.24
CA MET A 137 12.36 6.88 -19.74
C MET A 137 13.01 6.95 -21.13
N LYS A 138 14.08 6.16 -21.36
CA LYS A 138 14.71 6.05 -22.69
C LYS A 138 13.74 5.54 -23.77
N SER A 139 12.72 4.80 -23.36
CA SER A 139 11.66 4.27 -24.22
C SER A 139 10.41 5.18 -24.26
N GLY A 140 10.48 6.36 -23.64
CA GLY A 140 9.37 7.33 -23.59
C GLY A 140 8.30 7.00 -22.55
N ILE A 141 8.60 6.15 -21.57
CA ILE A 141 7.66 5.69 -20.55
C ILE A 141 8.02 6.36 -19.21
N LEU A 142 7.12 7.22 -18.71
CA LEU A 142 7.31 7.86 -17.40
C LEU A 142 7.12 6.85 -16.26
N THR A 143 7.97 6.92 -15.24
CA THR A 143 7.80 6.18 -13.99
C THR A 143 7.39 7.13 -12.86
N SER A 144 6.26 6.83 -12.20
CA SER A 144 5.77 7.52 -11.02
C SER A 144 6.13 6.73 -9.77
N ASN A 145 6.95 7.29 -8.89
CA ASN A 145 7.48 6.64 -7.70
C ASN A 145 6.97 7.31 -6.42
N SER A 146 6.77 6.54 -5.35
CA SER A 146 6.57 7.10 -4.00
C SER A 146 7.90 7.63 -3.44
N ALA A 147 7.87 8.72 -2.67
CA ALA A 147 9.07 9.26 -2.02
C ALA A 147 9.62 8.37 -0.88
N GLY A 148 8.80 7.46 -0.37
CA GLY A 148 9.08 6.65 0.82
C GLY A 148 8.43 7.22 2.10
N ASN A 149 8.39 6.39 3.15
CA ASN A 149 7.70 6.69 4.41
C ASN A 149 8.66 6.93 5.59
N SER A 150 9.97 7.08 5.33
CA SER A 150 11.03 7.21 6.34
C SER A 150 11.21 8.63 6.90
N GLY A 151 10.28 9.54 6.61
CA GLY A 151 10.29 10.90 7.16
C GLY A 151 10.12 10.94 8.68
N PRO A 152 10.19 12.14 9.31
CA PRO A 152 10.22 13.46 8.69
C PRO A 152 11.62 14.09 8.59
N GLN A 153 12.69 13.33 8.87
CA GLN A 153 14.06 13.87 8.87
C GLN A 153 14.51 14.25 7.46
N PRO A 154 15.36 15.30 7.31
CA PRO A 154 15.96 15.62 6.02
C PRO A 154 16.70 14.41 5.41
N SER A 155 16.73 14.34 4.08
CA SER A 155 17.39 13.27 3.31
C SER A 155 16.82 11.86 3.54
N SER A 156 15.52 11.75 3.85
CA SER A 156 14.82 10.47 4.04
C SER A 156 14.09 9.94 2.79
N VAL A 157 14.22 10.62 1.64
CA VAL A 157 13.59 10.20 0.37
C VAL A 157 14.41 9.07 -0.24
N SER A 158 13.77 7.97 -0.62
CA SER A 158 14.47 6.82 -1.21
C SER A 158 14.41 6.77 -2.74
N ASN A 159 13.34 7.24 -3.36
CA ASN A 159 13.25 7.36 -4.83
C ASN A 159 13.52 8.80 -5.27
N TYR A 160 14.71 9.09 -5.79
CA TYR A 160 15.12 10.46 -6.12
C TYR A 160 15.82 10.60 -7.48
N SER A 161 15.72 9.58 -8.34
CA SER A 161 16.27 9.61 -9.69
C SER A 161 15.66 10.75 -10.54
N PRO A 162 16.46 11.61 -11.20
CA PRO A 162 15.95 12.78 -11.95
C PRO A 162 15.01 12.47 -13.12
N TRP A 163 15.02 11.23 -13.61
CA TRP A 163 14.16 10.75 -14.71
C TRP A 163 12.83 10.14 -14.24
N SER A 164 12.53 10.18 -12.95
CA SER A 164 11.28 9.69 -12.38
C SER A 164 10.46 10.83 -11.78
N LEU A 165 9.14 10.63 -11.72
CA LEU A 165 8.25 11.51 -10.98
C LEU A 165 8.12 11.01 -9.54
N THR A 166 8.82 11.65 -8.60
CA THR A 166 8.75 11.32 -7.17
C THR A 166 7.59 12.05 -6.48
N ILE A 167 6.71 11.29 -5.82
CA ILE A 167 5.48 11.78 -5.19
C ILE A 167 5.57 11.70 -3.66
N ALA A 168 5.39 12.83 -2.99
CA ALA A 168 5.20 12.91 -1.54
C ALA A 168 3.73 12.67 -1.14
N ALA A 169 3.51 12.30 0.12
CA ALA A 169 2.17 12.14 0.68
C ALA A 169 1.69 13.42 1.38
N GLY A 170 0.44 13.81 1.13
CA GLY A 170 -0.23 14.94 1.79
C GLY A 170 -1.59 14.53 2.32
N THR A 171 -2.08 15.26 3.34
CA THR A 171 -3.39 15.01 3.97
C THR A 171 -4.50 15.74 3.23
N ILE A 172 -5.59 15.04 2.90
CA ILE A 172 -6.77 15.62 2.24
C ILE A 172 -7.97 15.78 3.17
N ASP A 173 -8.07 14.97 4.23
CA ASP A 173 -9.14 15.04 5.23
C ASP A 173 -8.54 14.90 6.64
N PRO A 174 -8.43 15.99 7.42
CA PRO A 174 -7.91 15.93 8.78
C PRO A 174 -8.91 15.32 9.79
N ASN A 175 -10.15 15.01 9.39
CA ASN A 175 -11.26 14.76 10.31
C ASN A 175 -11.81 13.32 10.31
N ILE A 176 -11.01 12.33 9.91
CA ILE A 176 -11.31 10.92 10.23
C ILE A 176 -11.08 10.71 11.73
N GLY A 177 -12.07 11.14 12.52
CA GLY A 177 -12.05 11.13 13.97
C GLY A 177 -13.01 10.08 14.51
N THR A 178 -12.52 9.23 15.41
CA THR A 178 -13.39 8.39 16.23
C THR A 178 -13.81 9.18 17.46
N LYS A 179 -15.11 9.25 17.71
CA LYS A 179 -15.64 9.83 18.95
C LYS A 179 -15.51 8.82 20.09
N LEU A 180 -14.98 9.28 21.22
CA LEU A 180 -14.92 8.54 22.47
C LEU A 180 -15.77 9.28 23.49
N GLU A 181 -16.87 8.67 23.90
CA GLU A 181 -17.71 9.17 25.00
C GLU A 181 -17.30 8.50 26.31
N LEU A 182 -16.99 9.32 27.31
CA LEU A 182 -16.66 8.86 28.65
C LEU A 182 -17.92 8.79 29.52
N GLY A 183 -17.89 7.97 30.58
CA GLY A 183 -19.03 7.81 31.50
C GLY A 183 -19.45 9.09 32.25
N ASN A 184 -18.67 10.17 32.17
CA ASN A 184 -19.03 11.50 32.69
C ASN A 184 -19.65 12.42 31.62
N GLY A 185 -19.94 11.91 30.42
CA GLY A 185 -20.51 12.66 29.28
C GLY A 185 -19.49 13.48 28.48
N LEU A 186 -18.19 13.43 28.81
CA LEU A 186 -17.16 14.09 28.01
C LEU A 186 -16.96 13.32 26.70
N VAL A 187 -17.05 14.03 25.57
CA VAL A 187 -16.77 13.49 24.24
C VAL A 187 -15.41 13.98 23.76
N LEU A 188 -14.52 13.03 23.47
CA LEU A 188 -13.21 13.27 22.88
C LEU A 188 -13.23 12.83 21.42
N VAL A 189 -12.50 13.53 20.55
CA VAL A 189 -12.31 13.12 19.15
C VAL A 189 -10.85 12.70 18.99
N GLY A 190 -10.65 11.40 18.80
CA GLY A 190 -9.33 10.82 18.58
C GLY A 190 -9.10 10.48 17.10
N SER A 191 -7.84 10.37 16.69
CA SER A 191 -7.47 9.90 15.35
C SER A 191 -7.38 8.38 15.33
N SER A 192 -8.47 7.75 14.92
CA SER A 192 -8.53 6.31 14.63
C SER A 192 -9.62 6.01 13.62
N MET A 193 -9.49 4.87 12.94
CA MET A 193 -10.60 4.26 12.19
C MET A 193 -11.20 3.18 13.07
N HIS A 194 -12.44 3.37 13.49
CA HIS A 194 -13.17 2.41 14.29
C HIS A 194 -14.28 1.77 13.46
N ILE A 195 -14.29 0.45 13.43
CA ILE A 195 -15.32 -0.38 12.81
C ILE A 195 -16.05 -1.05 13.96
N SER A 196 -17.29 -0.64 14.21
CA SER A 196 -18.13 -1.24 15.27
C SER A 196 -19.30 -1.97 14.63
N ASP A 197 -19.59 -3.18 15.10
CA ASP A 197 -20.92 -3.77 15.03
C ASP A 197 -21.71 -3.25 16.24
N SER A 198 -22.25 -2.04 16.15
CA SER A 198 -22.70 -1.26 17.31
C SER A 198 -23.74 -2.00 18.16
N ASN A 199 -23.32 -2.48 19.33
CA ASN A 199 -24.17 -2.53 20.52
C ASN A 199 -23.57 -1.50 21.46
N ASP A 200 -24.16 -0.30 21.58
CA ASP A 200 -23.72 0.85 22.39
C ASP A 200 -23.39 0.48 23.86
N THR A 201 -22.30 -0.25 24.07
CA THR A 201 -21.97 -0.91 25.33
C THR A 201 -20.86 -0.13 25.98
N LEU A 202 -21.14 0.40 27.18
CA LEU A 202 -20.14 1.07 27.98
C LEU A 202 -19.26 0.02 28.68
N TYR A 203 -17.94 0.16 28.51
CA TYR A 203 -16.94 -0.67 29.18
C TYR A 203 -16.21 0.11 30.29
N PRO A 204 -15.79 -0.56 31.38
CA PRO A 204 -14.96 0.08 32.41
C PRO A 204 -13.64 0.58 31.84
N LEU A 205 -13.26 1.82 32.17
CA LEU A 205 -11.96 2.40 31.82
C LEU A 205 -10.97 2.23 32.97
N VAL A 206 -9.75 1.74 32.67
CA VAL A 206 -8.66 1.63 33.64
C VAL A 206 -7.44 2.40 33.16
N TYR A 207 -6.80 3.14 34.06
CA TYR A 207 -5.53 3.79 33.79
C TYR A 207 -4.39 2.77 33.94
N GLY A 208 -3.52 2.66 32.93
CA GLY A 208 -2.46 1.64 32.91
C GLY A 208 -1.50 1.68 34.12
N GLY A 209 -1.28 2.86 34.71
CA GLY A 209 -0.48 2.99 35.93
C GLY A 209 -1.08 2.30 37.16
N ASP A 210 -2.41 2.09 37.17
CA ASP A 210 -3.14 1.45 38.27
C ASP A 210 -3.24 -0.08 38.09
N ALA A 211 -2.82 -0.60 36.94
CA ALA A 211 -2.83 -2.03 36.60
C ALA A 211 -1.43 -2.60 36.29
N PRO A 212 -0.40 -2.42 37.14
CA PRO A 212 0.94 -2.91 36.86
C PRO A 212 1.04 -4.44 36.96
N ASN A 213 1.79 -5.06 36.05
CA ASN A 213 2.15 -6.47 36.15
C ASN A 213 3.23 -6.68 37.23
N LYS A 214 2.81 -6.68 38.50
CA LYS A 214 3.70 -6.88 39.65
C LYS A 214 4.42 -8.23 39.64
N GLY A 215 3.78 -9.27 39.10
CA GLY A 215 4.39 -10.60 38.93
C GLY A 215 5.55 -10.60 37.93
N GLY A 216 5.52 -9.69 36.95
CA GLY A 216 6.61 -9.43 36.00
C GLY A 216 7.59 -8.34 36.43
N GLY A 217 7.50 -7.83 37.67
CA GLY A 217 8.40 -6.80 38.18
C GLY A 217 8.15 -5.37 37.66
N TYR A 218 7.00 -5.11 37.04
CA TYR A 218 6.67 -3.77 36.52
C TYR A 218 6.07 -2.88 37.61
N SER A 219 6.55 -1.65 37.68
CA SER A 219 6.02 -0.58 38.53
C SER A 219 4.89 0.20 37.85
N SER A 220 4.09 0.93 38.63
CA SER A 220 3.09 1.88 38.10
C SER A 220 3.68 2.92 37.14
N GLU A 221 4.93 3.35 37.37
CA GLU A 221 5.62 4.28 36.48
C GLU A 221 6.00 3.64 35.13
N GLN A 222 6.39 2.38 35.14
CA GLN A 222 6.65 1.63 33.90
C GLN A 222 5.35 1.31 33.16
N SER A 223 4.28 0.99 33.88
CA SER A 223 2.97 0.66 33.29
C SER A 223 2.19 1.87 32.78
N ARG A 224 2.50 3.09 33.24
CA ARG A 224 1.93 4.33 32.67
C ARG A 224 2.61 4.79 31.36
N MET A 225 3.81 4.30 31.07
CA MET A 225 4.57 4.69 29.88
C MET A 225 4.17 3.84 28.68
N LYS A 226 4.09 4.46 27.48
CA LYS A 226 4.09 3.71 26.21
C LYS A 226 5.48 3.13 25.99
N ALA A 227 5.73 1.92 26.47
CA ALA A 227 6.86 1.11 26.03
C ALA A 227 6.42 0.33 24.77
N SER A 228 7.37 -0.03 23.89
CA SER A 228 7.13 -0.80 22.66
C SER A 228 6.48 -2.19 22.86
N SER A 229 6.12 -2.54 24.10
CA SER A 229 5.45 -3.78 24.51
C SER A 229 4.22 -3.55 25.39
N SER A 230 3.65 -2.34 25.44
CA SER A 230 2.43 -2.09 26.22
C SER A 230 1.23 -2.82 25.62
N ILE A 231 0.52 -3.57 26.48
CA ILE A 231 -0.76 -4.23 26.20
C ILE A 231 -1.69 -3.26 25.48
N ARG A 232 -2.09 -3.62 24.25
CA ARG A 232 -3.27 -3.03 23.62
C ARG A 232 -4.46 -3.40 24.51
N ILE A 233 -4.99 -2.43 25.25
CA ILE A 233 -6.40 -2.50 25.62
C ILE A 233 -7.14 -2.29 24.31
N THR A 234 -7.50 -3.39 23.66
CA THR A 234 -8.51 -3.38 22.61
C THR A 234 -9.79 -2.95 23.31
N MET A 235 -10.13 -1.67 23.25
CA MET A 235 -11.52 -1.27 23.42
C MET A 235 -12.21 -1.77 22.16
N SER A 236 -12.82 -2.97 22.27
CA SER A 236 -13.97 -3.27 21.44
C SER A 236 -15.05 -2.32 21.93
N LEU A 237 -15.26 -1.22 21.20
CA LEU A 237 -16.50 -0.46 21.26
C LEU A 237 -17.52 -1.14 20.35
#